data_AF-A0A519S688-F1
#
_entry.id   AF-A0A519S688-F1
#
_cell.length_a   1.000
_cell.length_b   1.000
_cell.length_c   1.000
_cell.angle_alpha   90.00
_cell.angle_beta   90.00
_cell.angle_gamma   90.00
#
_symmetry.space_group_name_H-M   'P 1'
#
loop_
_entity.id
_entity.type
_entity.pdbx_description
1 polymer ?
#
loop_
_entity_poly.entity_id
_entity_poly.type
_entity_poly.pdbx_seq_one_letter_code
_entity_poly.pdbx_strand_id
1 'polypeptide(L)'
;MWKQERQNRNVMEIARLSGAMYDKFVGFVADMENIGKHIKNGQDAYDKALNKLSVGSGNLTNTSEKIKKLGAKATKQIDTKYLDRE
;
A
#
# COMPACT_ATOMS: atom_id res chain seq x y z
N MET A 1 48.91 30.61 6.44
CA MET A 1 47.76 31.22 5.73
C MET A 1 47.00 30.21 4.85
N TRP A 2 47.60 29.57 3.84
CA TRP A 2 46.87 28.70 2.90
C TRP A 2 46.22 27.46 3.50
N LYS A 3 46.83 26.85 4.54
CA LYS A 3 46.23 25.71 5.26
C LYS A 3 44.94 26.11 5.98
N GLN A 4 44.91 27.31 6.57
CA GLN A 4 43.76 27.85 7.28
C GLN A 4 42.62 28.19 6.32
N GLU A 5 42.92 28.84 5.19
CA GLU A 5 41.92 29.13 4.15
C GLU A 5 41.30 27.85 3.56
N ARG A 6 42.11 26.83 3.30
CA ARG A 6 41.61 25.54 2.80
C ARG A 6 40.71 24.85 3.83
N GLN A 7 41.09 24.87 5.11
CA GLN A 7 40.22 24.35 6.18
C GLN A 7 38.92 25.14 6.26
N ASN A 8 38.96 26.47 6.18
CA ASN A 8 37.76 27.30 6.24
C ASN A 8 36.82 27.01 5.06
N ARG A 9 37.34 26.86 3.83
CA ARG A 9 36.55 26.44 2.67
C ARG A 9 35.91 25.06 2.85
N ASN A 10 36.65 24.10 3.37
CA ASN A 10 36.13 22.75 3.62
C ASN A 10 35.00 22.77 4.66
N VAL A 11 35.15 23.54 5.75
CA VAL A 11 34.12 23.68 6.79
C VAL A 11 32.83 24.28 6.20
N MET A 12 32.94 25.33 5.39
CA MET A 12 31.79 25.95 4.73
C MET A 12 31.08 24.98 3.78
N GLU A 13 31.85 24.19 3.02
CA GLU A 13 31.29 23.20 2.10
C GLU A 13 30.63 22.03 2.85
N ILE A 14 31.22 21.57 3.95
CA ILE A 14 30.60 20.55 4.82
C ILE A 14 29.28 21.07 5.38
N ALA A 15 29.22 22.33 5.85
CA ALA A 15 27.98 22.92 6.36
C ALA A 15 26.90 22.99 5.27
N ARG A 16 27.27 23.43 4.06
CA ARG A 16 26.36 23.51 2.90
C ARG A 16 25.82 22.13 2.52
N LEU A 17 26.70 21.13 2.40
CA LEU A 17 26.31 19.76 2.07
C LEU A 17 25.45 19.14 3.17
N SER A 18 25.78 19.38 4.44
CA SER A 18 25.03 18.85 5.59
C SER A 18 23.61 19.40 5.62
N GLY A 19 23.42 20.70 5.35
CA GLY A 19 22.09 21.30 5.24
C GLY A 19 21.26 20.67 4.12
N ALA A 20 21.82 20.64 2.91
CA ALA A 20 21.14 20.06 1.74
C ALA A 20 20.85 18.55 1.92
N MET A 21 21.73 17.82 2.58
CA MET A 21 21.53 16.41 2.90
C MET A 21 20.37 16.24 3.89
N TYR A 22 20.32 17.08 4.93
CA TYR A 22 19.26 17.01 5.94
C TYR A 22 17.88 17.32 5.33
N ASP A 23 17.78 18.34 4.48
CA ASP A 23 16.54 18.66 3.77
C ASP A 23 16.04 17.48 2.93
N LYS A 24 16.94 16.83 2.19
CA LYS A 24 16.61 15.63 1.41
C LYS A 24 16.20 14.46 2.29
N PHE A 25 16.87 14.28 3.42
CA PHE A 25 16.55 13.22 4.37
C PHE A 25 15.13 13.39 4.93
N VAL A 26 14.76 14.62 5.33
CA VAL A 26 13.39 14.93 5.79
C VAL A 26 12.36 14.67 4.67
N GLY A 27 12.65 15.10 3.44
CA GLY A 27 11.79 14.81 2.29
C GLY A 27 11.58 13.32 2.07
N PHE A 28 12.67 12.53 2.12
CA PHE A 28 12.59 11.08 2.00
C PHE A 28 11.75 10.42 3.10
N VAL A 29 11.87 10.88 4.36
CA VAL A 29 11.03 10.38 5.45
C VAL A 29 9.55 10.64 5.18
N ALA A 30 9.20 11.83 4.70
CA ALA A 30 7.82 12.17 4.33
C ALA A 30 7.30 11.30 3.17
N ASP A 31 8.14 11.02 2.17
CA ASP A 31 7.80 10.11 1.07
C ASP A 31 7.49 8.70 1.59
N MET A 32 8.31 8.19 2.52
CA MET A 32 8.12 6.88 3.14
C MET A 32 6.82 6.81 3.95
N GLU A 33 6.48 7.86 4.70
CA GLU A 33 5.19 7.94 5.40
C GLU A 33 4.00 7.90 4.45
N ASN A 34 4.09 8.61 3.32
CA ASN A 34 3.04 8.62 2.30
C ASN A 34 2.87 7.24 1.64
N ILE A 35 3.98 6.56 1.33
CA ILE A 35 3.95 5.18 0.82
C ILE A 35 3.23 4.27 1.83
N GLY A 36 3.57 4.36 3.12
CA GLY A 36 2.91 3.59 4.18
C GLY A 36 1.40 3.80 4.22
N LYS A 37 0.93 5.05 4.08
CA LYS A 37 -0.50 5.38 4.00
C LYS A 37 -1.17 4.74 2.78
N HIS A 38 -0.54 4.80 1.61
CA HIS A 38 -1.10 4.22 0.38
C HIS A 38 -1.19 2.69 0.45
N ILE A 39 -0.19 2.02 1.02
CA ILE A 39 -0.23 0.57 1.24
C ILE A 39 -1.41 0.21 2.16
N LYS A 40 -1.58 0.93 3.27
CA LYS A 40 -2.70 0.71 4.18
C LYS A 40 -4.05 0.89 3.49
N ASN A 41 -4.21 1.97 2.72
CA ASN A 41 -5.45 2.22 1.97
C ASN A 41 -5.72 1.12 0.94
N GLY A 42 -4.67 0.61 0.28
CA GLY A 42 -4.78 -0.53 -0.64
C GLY A 42 -5.23 -1.80 0.07
N GLN A 43 -4.67 -2.10 1.24
CA GLN A 43 -5.08 -3.23 2.07
C GLN A 43 -6.54 -3.10 2.51
N ASP A 44 -6.97 -1.94 3.00
CA ASP A 44 -8.36 -1.72 3.41
C ASP A 44 -9.35 -1.89 2.24
N ALA A 45 -8.96 -1.45 1.04
CA ALA A 45 -9.77 -1.64 -0.17
C ALA A 45 -9.87 -3.12 -0.56
N TYR A 46 -8.75 -3.84 -0.47
CA TYR A 46 -8.71 -5.29 -0.69
C TYR A 46 -9.61 -6.03 0.30
N ASP A 47 -9.50 -5.74 1.60
CA ASP A 47 -10.30 -6.40 2.64
C ASP A 47 -11.80 -6.12 2.46
N LYS A 48 -12.17 -4.89 2.06
CA LYS A 48 -13.57 -4.56 1.71
C LYS A 48 -14.07 -5.33 0.50
N ALA A 49 -13.23 -5.51 -0.53
CA ALA A 49 -13.59 -6.30 -1.70
C ALA A 49 -13.76 -7.78 -1.35
N LEU A 50 -12.86 -8.33 -0.54
CA LEU A 50 -12.93 -9.72 -0.08
C LEU A 50 -14.18 -9.96 0.79
N ASN A 51 -14.52 -9.01 1.66
CA ASN A 51 -15.76 -9.07 2.44
C ASN A 51 -17.01 -9.11 1.55
N LYS A 52 -17.07 -8.32 0.48
CA LYS A 52 -18.19 -8.37 -0.47
C LYS A 52 -18.23 -9.69 -1.24
N LEU A 53 -17.06 -10.24 -1.57
CA LEU A 53 -16.95 -11.46 -2.34
C LEU A 53 -17.36 -12.70 -1.52
N SER A 54 -16.73 -12.93 -0.37
CA SER A 54 -16.81 -14.24 0.33
C SER A 54 -17.01 -14.19 1.84
N VAL A 55 -16.57 -13.14 2.56
CA VAL A 55 -16.54 -13.17 4.04
C VAL A 55 -17.78 -12.52 4.70
N GLY A 56 -18.33 -11.49 4.08
CA GLY A 56 -19.43 -10.70 4.66
C GLY A 56 -20.77 -11.44 4.70
N SER A 57 -21.67 -11.02 5.60
CA SER A 57 -23.06 -11.49 5.59
C SER A 57 -23.74 -11.09 4.28
N GLY A 58 -24.35 -12.05 3.58
CA GLY A 58 -24.94 -11.83 2.26
C GLY A 58 -23.92 -11.62 1.14
N ASN A 59 -22.68 -12.10 1.30
CA ASN A 59 -21.66 -12.01 0.27
C ASN A 59 -22.09 -12.63 -1.08
N LEU A 60 -21.40 -12.21 -2.14
CA LEU A 60 -21.74 -12.57 -3.51
C LEU A 60 -21.60 -14.07 -3.76
N THR A 61 -20.60 -14.72 -3.19
CA THR A 61 -20.41 -16.18 -3.32
C THR A 61 -21.64 -16.94 -2.79
N ASN A 62 -22.03 -16.69 -1.55
CA ASN A 62 -23.15 -17.36 -0.89
C ASN A 62 -24.48 -17.05 -1.58
N THR A 63 -24.69 -15.79 -1.95
CA THR A 63 -25.92 -15.36 -2.65
C THR A 63 -26.02 -16.01 -4.03
N SER A 64 -24.91 -16.07 -4.77
CA SER A 64 -24.87 -16.69 -6.10
C SER A 64 -25.14 -18.20 -6.04
N GLU A 65 -24.55 -18.90 -5.06
CA GLU A 65 -24.82 -20.32 -4.83
C GLU A 65 -26.29 -20.57 -4.42
N LYS A 66 -26.86 -19.71 -3.56
CA LYS A 66 -28.29 -19.79 -3.20
C LYS A 66 -29.20 -19.63 -4.42
N ILE A 67 -28.91 -18.65 -5.29
CA ILE A 67 -29.66 -18.40 -6.53
C ILE A 67 -29.57 -19.60 -7.49
N LYS A 68 -28.38 -20.20 -7.62
CA LYS A 68 -28.18 -21.42 -8.42
C LYS A 68 -28.99 -22.60 -7.87
N LYS A 69 -29.00 -22.81 -6.55
CA LYS A 69 -29.85 -23.82 -5.88
C LYS A 69 -31.35 -23.60 -6.13
N LEU A 70 -31.78 -22.36 -6.31
CA LEU A 70 -33.17 -22.01 -6.65
C LEU A 70 -33.51 -22.20 -8.14
N GLY A 71 -32.60 -22.73 -8.96
CA GLY A 71 -32.86 -23.09 -10.35
C GLY A 71 -32.45 -22.05 -11.39
N ALA A 72 -31.71 -21.01 -11.00
CA ALA A 72 -31.15 -20.07 -11.96
C ALA A 72 -30.11 -20.74 -12.87
N LYS A 73 -30.24 -20.54 -14.19
CA LYS A 73 -29.27 -21.04 -15.17
C LYS A 73 -28.01 -20.17 -15.15
N ALA A 74 -26.91 -20.70 -14.62
CA ALA A 74 -25.58 -20.09 -14.72
C ALA A 74 -24.71 -20.91 -15.68
N THR A 75 -24.16 -20.26 -16.71
CA THR A 75 -23.33 -20.91 -17.74
C THR A 75 -21.84 -20.94 -17.40
N LYS A 76 -21.40 -20.11 -16.45
CA LYS A 76 -20.02 -20.03 -15.97
C LYS A 76 -19.99 -20.26 -14.46
N GLN A 77 -19.02 -21.03 -13.99
CA GLN A 77 -18.79 -21.27 -12.56
C GLN A 77 -17.61 -20.45 -12.07
N ILE A 78 -17.74 -19.91 -10.85
CA ILE A 78 -16.61 -19.32 -10.14
C ILE A 78 -15.65 -20.43 -9.72
N ASP A 79 -14.35 -20.15 -9.75
CA ASP A 79 -13.32 -21.10 -9.32
C ASP A 79 -13.55 -21.49 -7.86
N THR A 80 -13.48 -22.78 -7.57
CA THR A 80 -13.75 -23.34 -6.24
C THR A 80 -12.84 -22.79 -5.15
N LYS A 81 -11.69 -22.18 -5.50
CA LYS A 81 -10.83 -21.47 -4.52
C LYS A 81 -11.46 -20.23 -3.90
N TYR A 82 -12.53 -19.69 -4.51
CA TYR A 82 -13.28 -18.54 -4.00
C TYR A 82 -14.63 -18.95 -3.37
N LEU A 83 -14.94 -20.25 -3.40
CA LEU A 83 -16.06 -20.83 -2.68
C LEU A 83 -15.52 -21.27 -1.32
N ASP A 84 -15.96 -20.63 -0.25
CA ASP A 84 -15.67 -21.08 1.10
C ASP A 84 -16.16 -22.53 1.21
N ARG A 85 -15.24 -23.47 1.41
CA ARG A 85 -15.56 -24.87 1.68
C ARG A 85 -15.65 -24.99 3.19
N GLU A 86 -16.83 -25.33 3.69
CA GLU A 86 -17.05 -25.79 5.07
C GLU A 86 -16.01 -26.83 5.49
#